data_AF-A0A943QH96-F1
#
_entry.id   AF-A0A943QH96-F1
#
_cell.length_a   1.000
_cell.length_b   1.000
_cell.length_c   1.000
_cell.angle_alpha   90.00
_cell.angle_beta   90.00
_cell.angle_gamma   90.00
#
_symmetry.space_group_name_H-M   'P 1'
#
loop_
_entity.id
_entity.type
_entity.pdbx_description
1 polymer ?
#
loop_
_entity_poly.entity_id
_entity_poly.type
_entity_poly.pdbx_seq_one_letter_code
_entity_poly.pdbx_strand_id
1 'polypeptide(L)'
;MIHKKELSLIEGQFVMLDILIEFDRVCRENNLKYFFDWGTLLGEIRHKGFIPWDDYIDVSMPREDFEKSKSLHNKFNEDYFLQTPVTDKY
;
A
#
# COMPACT_ATOMS: atom_id res chain seq x y z
N MET A 1 -1.11 -12.65 27.19
CA MET A 1 -0.05 -12.54 26.16
C MET A 1 -0.69 -12.88 24.82
N ILE A 2 -0.87 -11.90 23.93
CA ILE A 2 -1.36 -12.17 22.57
C ILE A 2 -0.18 -12.81 21.83
N HIS A 3 -0.31 -14.08 21.42
CA HIS A 3 0.64 -14.69 20.50
C HIS A 3 0.52 -13.94 19.18
N LYS A 4 1.51 -13.10 18.84
CA LYS A 4 1.62 -12.56 17.48
C LYS A 4 1.93 -13.75 16.57
N LYS A 5 0.99 -14.11 15.68
CA LYS A 5 1.24 -15.08 14.62
C LYS A 5 2.28 -14.46 13.68
N GLU A 6 3.39 -15.15 13.48
CA GLU A 6 4.35 -14.80 12.45
C GLU A 6 3.79 -15.26 11.09
N LEU A 7 3.71 -14.35 10.13
CA LEU A 7 3.25 -14.65 8.78
C LEU A 7 4.42 -15.19 7.97
N SER A 8 4.17 -16.18 7.13
CA SER A 8 5.08 -16.50 6.03
C SER A 8 5.13 -15.34 5.02
N LEU A 9 6.20 -15.28 4.22
CA LEU A 9 6.35 -14.25 3.20
C LEU A 9 5.14 -14.19 2.25
N ILE A 10 4.66 -15.35 1.80
CA ILE A 10 3.51 -15.45 0.90
C ILE A 10 2.24 -14.92 1.57
N GLU A 11 1.99 -15.27 2.85
CA GLU A 11 0.87 -14.71 3.60
C GLU A 11 0.99 -13.18 3.74
N GLY A 12 2.19 -12.67 3.99
CA GLY A 12 2.47 -11.23 4.04
C GLY A 12 2.20 -10.53 2.71
N GLN A 13 2.61 -11.13 1.59
CA GLN A 13 2.35 -10.61 0.25
C GLN A 13 0.85 -10.51 -0.07
N PHE A 14 0.04 -11.48 0.35
CA PHE A 14 -1.42 -11.38 0.22
C PHE A 14 -2.00 -10.24 1.06
N VAL A 15 -1.53 -10.06 2.30
CA VAL A 15 -1.96 -8.91 3.12
C VAL A 15 -1.59 -7.58 2.47
N MET A 16 -0.38 -7.46 1.91
CA MET A 16 0.02 -6.25 1.19
C MET A 16 -0.81 -6.00 -0.07
N LEU A 17 -1.18 -7.07 -0.79
CA LEU A 17 -2.06 -6.96 -1.95
C LEU A 17 -3.45 -6.45 -1.55
N ASP A 18 -3.99 -6.92 -0.43
CA ASP A 18 -5.28 -6.43 0.09
C ASP A 18 -5.21 -4.93 0.46
N ILE A 19 -4.10 -4.50 1.09
CA ILE A 19 -3.83 -3.08 1.36
C ILE A 19 -3.79 -2.26 0.05
N LEU A 20 -3.10 -2.77 -0.99
CA LEU A 20 -3.01 -2.10 -2.28
C LEU A 20 -4.37 -2.01 -2.99
N ILE A 21 -5.20 -3.06 -2.90
CA ILE A 21 -6.56 -3.06 -3.46
C ILE A 21 -7.43 -2.00 -2.77
N GLU A 22 -7.39 -1.91 -1.44
CA GLU A 22 -8.13 -0.89 -0.72
C GLU A 22 -7.61 0.53 -1.04
N PHE A 23 -6.29 0.70 -1.12
CA PHE A 23 -5.68 1.95 -1.55
C PHE A 23 -6.09 2.35 -2.98
N ASP A 24 -6.09 1.41 -3.93
CA ASP A 24 -6.56 1.64 -5.30
C ASP A 24 -8.04 2.03 -5.34
N ARG A 25 -8.90 1.36 -4.55
CA ARG A 25 -10.32 1.71 -4.42
C ARG A 25 -10.49 3.17 -3.99
N VAL A 26 -9.83 3.58 -2.92
CA VAL A 26 -9.87 4.96 -2.41
C VAL A 26 -9.34 5.94 -3.46
N CYS A 27 -8.24 5.60 -4.15
CA CYS A 27 -7.68 6.46 -5.20
C CYS A 27 -8.66 6.64 -6.36
N ARG A 28 -9.25 5.55 -6.88
CA ARG A 28 -10.20 5.59 -8.00
C ARG A 28 -11.47 6.38 -7.67
N GLU A 29 -12.05 6.16 -6.50
CA GLU A 29 -13.27 6.87 -6.07
C GLU A 29 -13.05 8.39 -5.92
N ASN A 30 -11.81 8.81 -5.64
CA ASN A 30 -11.45 10.21 -5.41
C ASN A 30 -10.63 10.82 -6.55
N ASN A 31 -10.54 10.14 -7.70
CA ASN A 31 -9.78 10.58 -8.89
C ASN A 31 -8.31 10.92 -8.59
N LEU A 32 -7.68 10.16 -7.69
CA LEU A 32 -6.26 10.29 -7.39
C LEU A 32 -5.44 9.41 -8.33
N LYS A 33 -4.32 9.93 -8.81
CA LYS A 33 -3.38 9.16 -9.61
C LYS A 33 -2.26 8.62 -8.73
N TYR A 34 -1.88 7.39 -9.01
CA TYR A 34 -0.65 6.78 -8.53
C TYR A 34 -0.11 5.84 -9.60
N PHE A 35 1.14 5.41 -9.46
CA PHE A 35 1.75 4.40 -10.30
C PHE A 35 2.67 3.52 -9.45
N PHE A 36 2.87 2.28 -9.88
CA PHE A 36 3.88 1.41 -9.26
C PHE A 36 5.27 1.97 -9.48
N ASP A 37 6.10 1.87 -8.46
CA ASP A 37 7.48 2.35 -8.49
C ASP A 37 8.44 1.23 -8.07
N TRP A 38 9.75 1.47 -8.23
CA TRP A 38 10.82 0.63 -7.68
C TRP A 38 10.63 -0.90 -7.88
N GLY A 39 10.69 -1.67 -6.80
CA GLY A 39 10.63 -3.13 -6.81
C GLY A 39 9.28 -3.64 -7.28
N THR A 40 8.21 -2.94 -6.93
CA THR A 40 6.84 -3.29 -7.33
C THR A 40 6.65 -3.19 -8.84
N LEU A 41 7.11 -2.10 -9.47
CA LEU A 41 7.02 -1.96 -10.93
C LEU A 41 7.85 -3.03 -11.65
N LEU A 42 9.06 -3.30 -11.17
CA LEU A 42 9.91 -4.34 -11.74
C LEU A 42 9.29 -5.73 -11.58
N GLY A 43 8.70 -6.03 -10.42
CA GLY A 43 7.99 -7.27 -10.13
C GLY A 43 6.87 -7.51 -11.13
N GLU A 44 5.99 -6.51 -11.30
CA GLU A 44 4.85 -6.59 -12.21
C GLU A 44 5.30 -6.94 -13.64
N ILE A 45 6.33 -6.29 -14.14
CA ILE A 45 6.81 -6.52 -15.51
C ILE A 45 7.52 -7.88 -15.65
N ARG A 46 8.45 -8.18 -14.74
CA ARG A 46 9.38 -9.33 -14.83
C ARG A 46 8.78 -10.64 -14.34
N HIS A 47 8.08 -10.61 -13.20
CA HIS A 47 7.54 -11.79 -12.51
C HIS A 47 6.03 -11.93 -12.62
N LYS A 48 5.33 -10.94 -13.20
CA LYS A 48 3.85 -10.91 -13.29
C LYS A 48 3.18 -10.90 -11.91
N GLY A 49 3.78 -10.15 -10.99
CA GLY A 49 3.37 -10.02 -9.60
C GLY A 49 4.55 -9.64 -8.72
N PHE A 50 4.51 -9.98 -7.44
CA PHE A 50 5.62 -9.73 -6.52
C PHE A 50 6.95 -10.33 -7.01
N ILE A 51 8.04 -9.64 -6.70
CA ILE A 51 9.34 -10.31 -6.69
C ILE A 51 9.30 -11.38 -5.58
N PRO A 52 9.78 -12.62 -5.80
CA PRO A 52 9.56 -13.71 -4.86
C PRO A 52 10.09 -13.50 -3.43
N TRP A 53 10.99 -12.54 -3.25
CA TRP A 53 11.60 -12.18 -1.97
C TRP A 53 11.24 -10.77 -1.48
N ASP A 54 10.33 -10.05 -2.16
CA ASP A 54 9.85 -8.74 -1.71
C ASP A 54 8.86 -8.87 -0.57
N ASP A 55 9.00 -7.99 0.43
CA ASP A 55 8.16 -7.87 1.62
C ASP A 55 7.55 -6.47 1.77
N TYR A 56 7.52 -5.67 0.70
CA TYR A 56 6.87 -4.36 0.63
C TYR A 56 6.22 -4.11 -0.75
N ILE A 57 5.42 -3.04 -0.83
CA ILE A 57 4.87 -2.47 -2.07
C ILE A 57 5.25 -0.99 -2.14
N ASP A 58 5.70 -0.55 -3.31
CA ASP A 58 6.04 0.83 -3.61
C ASP A 58 5.06 1.43 -4.63
N VAL A 59 4.47 2.57 -4.24
CA VAL A 59 3.69 3.41 -5.13
C VAL A 59 4.19 4.85 -5.07
N SER A 60 4.13 5.53 -6.20
CA SER A 60 4.42 6.95 -6.32
C SER A 60 3.18 7.71 -6.78
N MET A 61 3.04 8.96 -6.31
CA MET A 61 1.90 9.83 -6.62
C MET A 61 2.39 11.20 -7.07
N PRO A 62 1.66 11.89 -7.97
CA PRO A 62 1.82 13.33 -8.15
C PRO A 62 1.65 14.05 -6.81
N ARG A 63 2.45 15.10 -6.58
CA ARG A 63 2.44 15.84 -5.30
C ARG A 63 1.05 16.30 -4.90
N GLU A 64 0.27 16.83 -5.85
CA GLU A 64 -1.09 17.31 -5.60
C GLU A 64 -2.04 16.20 -5.15
N ASP A 65 -1.91 14.99 -5.71
CA ASP A 65 -2.76 13.87 -5.34
C ASP A 65 -2.35 13.24 -4.01
N PHE A 66 -1.05 13.24 -3.69
CA PHE A 66 -0.57 12.92 -2.34
C PHE A 66 -1.10 13.91 -1.29
N GLU A 67 -1.10 15.21 -1.60
CA GLU A 67 -1.64 16.21 -0.68
C GLU A 67 -3.15 16.02 -0.44
N LYS A 68 -3.90 15.65 -1.47
CA LYS A 68 -5.32 15.27 -1.33
C LYS A 68 -5.50 13.98 -0.53
N SER A 69 -4.68 12.95 -0.76
CA SER A 69 -4.86 11.64 -0.09
C SER A 69 -4.79 11.73 1.43
N LYS A 70 -3.97 12.65 1.96
CA LYS A 70 -3.88 12.92 3.42
C LYS A 70 -5.21 13.29 4.06
N SER A 71 -6.11 13.96 3.34
CA SER A 71 -7.43 14.32 3.87
C SER A 71 -8.46 13.20 3.78
N LEU A 72 -8.13 12.09 3.10
CA LEU A 72 -9.02 10.95 2.84
C LEU A 72 -8.81 9.76 3.80
N HIS A 73 -8.09 9.95 4.91
CA HIS A 73 -7.83 8.88 5.89
C HIS A 73 -9.11 8.18 6.39
N ASN A 74 -10.25 8.87 6.41
CA ASN A 74 -11.55 8.34 6.81
C ASN A 74 -12.32 7.61 5.69
N LYS A 75 -11.73 7.48 4.50
CA LYS A 75 -12.32 6.76 3.35
C LYS A 75 -11.88 5.31 3.27
N PHE A 76 -10.85 4.94 4.02
CA PHE A 76 -10.42 3.56 4.17
C PHE A 76 -11.36 2.82 5.12
N ASN A 77 -11.51 1.52 4.91
CA ASN A 77 -12.25 0.66 5.83
C ASN A 77 -11.58 0.62 7.22
N GLU A 78 -12.33 0.22 8.25
CA GLU A 78 -11.92 0.29 9.66
C GLU A 78 -10.64 -0.50 10.01
N ASP A 79 -10.27 -1.46 9.17
CA ASP A 79 -9.05 -2.27 9.31
C ASP A 79 -7.76 -1.52 8.89
N TYR A 80 -7.90 -0.35 8.25
CA TYR A 80 -6.79 0.40 7.67
C TYR A 80 -6.68 1.80 8.25
N PHE A 81 -5.46 2.33 8.28
CA PHE A 81 -5.19 3.71 8.67
C PHE A 81 -4.09 4.30 7.80
N LEU A 82 -4.13 5.62 7.60
CA LEU A 82 -3.11 6.33 6.84
C LEU A 82 -1.98 6.81 7.77
N GLN A 83 -0.77 6.34 7.51
CA GLN A 83 0.46 6.82 8.15
C GLN A 83 1.27 7.69 7.19
N THR A 84 1.88 8.73 7.72
CA THR A 84 2.72 9.69 6.99
C THR A 84 3.92 10.04 7.84
N PRO A 85 4.99 10.67 7.31
CA PRO A 85 6.12 11.12 8.12
C PRO A 85 5.75 12.08 9.27
N VAL A 86 4.56 12.67 9.24
CA VAL A 86 4.05 13.55 10.31
C VAL A 86 3.33 12.76 11.40
N THR A 87 2.65 11.66 11.03
CA THR A 87 1.90 10.82 11.97
C THR A 87 2.71 9.63 12.48
N ASP A 88 3.83 9.30 11.83
CA ASP A 88 4.79 8.33 12.31
C ASP A 88 5.61 8.91 13.46
N LYS A 89 5.62 8.23 14.61
CA LYS A 89 6.26 8.73 15.83
C LYS A 89 7.65 8.11 16.08
N TYR A 90 8.13 7.26 15.18
CA TYR A 90 9.41 6.55 15.32
C TYR A 90 10.16 6.43 14.00
#